data_AF-A0A9E6EFU2-F1
#
_entry.id   AF-A0A9E6EFU2-F1
#
_cell.length_a   1.000
_cell.length_b   1.000
_cell.length_c   1.000
_cell.angle_alpha   90.00
_cell.angle_beta   90.00
_cell.angle_gamma   90.00
#
_symmetry.space_group_name_H-M   'P 1'
#
loop_
_entity.id
_entity.type
_entity.pdbx_description
1 polymer ?
#
loop_
_entity_poly.entity_id
_entity_poly.type
_entity_poly.pdbx_seq_one_letter_code
_entity_poly.pdbx_strand_id
1 'polypeptide(L)'
;MAICIAVLNKEPVLHDQMAGALGTAGDKVAGWFSRSTADPAPVPAAESGRPLLVETAPAQFKPVALISDGGIFVLGSNGEVKTCSLETTAERFPVVTGLQVREVPGTMGVVLKTTVDMDVIRTVLGAPWVDQLSEINVAELPALVLFTRDGLKLKLNADGQLAQNIRRLSTVLQDLRARGWEALAVDARYKDQMVVTPSRRK
;
A
#
# COMPACT_ATOMS: atom_id res chain seq x y z
N MET A 1 -10.40 -19.31 -0.68
CA MET A 1 -11.09 -18.09 -1.15
C MET A 1 -11.02 -18.11 -2.67
N ALA A 2 -12.13 -18.37 -3.36
CA ALA A 2 -12.16 -18.47 -4.82
C ALA A 2 -12.14 -17.06 -5.43
N ILE A 3 -11.22 -16.78 -6.35
CA ILE A 3 -11.15 -15.51 -7.08
C ILE A 3 -11.87 -15.71 -8.41
N CYS A 4 -13.05 -15.11 -8.57
CA CYS A 4 -13.74 -15.06 -9.85
C CYS A 4 -13.08 -13.99 -10.73
N ILE A 5 -12.33 -14.42 -11.74
CA ILE A 5 -11.86 -13.56 -12.83
C ILE A 5 -12.96 -13.55 -13.87
N ALA A 6 -13.73 -12.45 -13.94
CA ALA A 6 -14.74 -12.27 -14.97
C ALA A 6 -14.04 -11.82 -16.27
N VAL A 7 -13.71 -12.79 -17.13
CA VAL A 7 -13.42 -12.54 -18.54
C VAL A 7 -14.77 -12.41 -19.24
N LEU A 8 -15.12 -11.22 -19.71
CA LEU A 8 -16.38 -10.99 -20.40
C LEU A 8 -16.37 -11.65 -21.80
N ASN A 9 -16.72 -12.93 -21.84
CA ASN A 9 -17.27 -13.60 -23.02
C ASN A 9 -18.77 -13.83 -22.77
N LYS A 10 -19.62 -13.44 -23.74
CA LYS A 10 -21.08 -13.56 -23.65
C LYS A 10 -21.50 -15.04 -23.67
N GLU A 11 -22.18 -15.48 -22.61
CA GLU A 11 -23.43 -16.30 -22.56
C GLU A 11 -23.64 -16.94 -21.16
N PRO A 12 -24.87 -17.04 -20.61
CA PRO A 12 -25.11 -17.72 -19.32
C PRO A 12 -25.86 -19.04 -19.47
N VAL A 13 -25.39 -20.09 -18.79
CA VAL A 13 -26.19 -21.28 -18.44
C VAL A 13 -25.93 -21.66 -16.98
N LEU A 14 -27.03 -21.62 -16.21
CA LEU A 14 -27.44 -22.36 -15.00
C LEU A 14 -26.41 -22.69 -13.90
N HIS A 15 -26.73 -22.25 -12.67
CA HIS A 15 -26.24 -22.85 -11.43
C HIS A 15 -27.42 -23.31 -10.58
N ASP A 16 -27.35 -24.58 -10.16
CA ASP A 16 -28.19 -25.22 -9.16
C ASP A 16 -27.48 -25.22 -7.78
N GLN A 17 -28.29 -25.47 -6.76
CA GLN A 17 -28.16 -25.31 -5.32
C GLN A 17 -26.97 -26.01 -4.63
N MET A 18 -26.68 -25.61 -3.38
CA MET A 18 -26.84 -26.44 -2.17
C MET A 18 -26.38 -25.71 -0.89
N ALA A 19 -27.06 -26.02 0.22
CA ALA A 19 -26.98 -25.42 1.54
C ALA A 19 -26.43 -26.40 2.61
N GLY A 20 -26.14 -25.88 3.81
CA GLY A 20 -25.90 -26.65 5.06
C GLY A 20 -24.43 -26.58 5.54
N ALA A 21 -24.09 -26.55 6.84
CA ALA A 21 -24.84 -26.78 8.07
C ALA A 21 -24.11 -26.14 9.28
N LEU A 22 -24.86 -25.83 10.34
CA LEU A 22 -24.39 -25.45 11.68
C LEU A 22 -24.05 -26.70 12.52
N GLY A 23 -23.06 -26.59 13.41
CA GLY A 23 -22.74 -27.57 14.45
C GLY A 23 -22.27 -26.90 15.74
N THR A 24 -22.78 -27.41 16.86
CA THR A 24 -22.67 -26.91 18.24
C THR A 24 -21.77 -27.79 19.14
N ALA A 25 -21.33 -27.21 20.28
CA ALA A 25 -21.22 -27.80 21.63
C ALA A 25 -19.86 -28.29 22.20
N GLY A 26 -19.67 -27.97 23.49
CA GLY A 26 -18.91 -28.71 24.52
C GLY A 26 -17.41 -28.40 24.64
N ASP A 27 -16.76 -28.40 25.81
CA ASP A 27 -17.14 -28.49 27.22
C ASP A 27 -15.89 -28.15 28.09
N LYS A 28 -16.11 -28.04 29.40
CA LYS A 28 -15.20 -27.68 30.51
C LYS A 28 -13.78 -28.29 30.55
N VAL A 29 -12.84 -27.53 31.13
CA VAL A 29 -11.82 -28.11 32.05
C VAL A 29 -11.40 -27.11 33.13
N ALA A 30 -11.35 -27.60 34.36
CA ALA A 30 -10.83 -26.94 35.57
C ALA A 30 -9.46 -27.53 35.95
N GLY A 31 -8.62 -26.77 36.65
CA GLY A 31 -7.40 -27.26 37.29
C GLY A 31 -6.35 -26.15 37.46
N TRP A 32 -6.23 -25.57 38.65
CA TRP A 32 -5.16 -25.87 39.61
C TRP A 32 -3.79 -25.29 39.21
N PHE A 33 -3.45 -24.10 39.74
CA PHE A 33 -2.04 -23.74 39.99
C PHE A 33 -1.88 -22.95 41.28
N SER A 34 -0.91 -23.43 42.05
CA SER A 34 -0.54 -23.10 43.42
C SER A 34 0.07 -21.71 43.57
N ARG A 35 -0.19 -21.07 44.73
CA ARG A 35 0.55 -19.91 45.21
C ARG A 35 1.94 -20.36 45.67
N SER A 36 2.98 -19.81 45.03
CA SER A 36 4.34 -19.78 45.56
C SER A 36 4.61 -18.40 46.16
N THR A 37 4.81 -18.34 47.47
CA THR A 37 5.35 -17.18 48.17
C THR A 37 6.87 -17.32 48.20
N ALA A 38 7.56 -16.65 47.28
CA ALA A 38 8.99 -16.41 47.38
C ALA A 38 9.21 -14.92 47.68
N ASP A 39 9.88 -14.65 48.79
CA ASP A 39 10.35 -13.31 49.17
C ASP A 39 11.21 -12.69 48.06
N PRO A 40 10.98 -11.42 47.67
CA PRO A 40 11.92 -10.72 46.81
C PRO A 40 13.17 -10.31 47.60
N ALA A 41 14.33 -10.77 47.13
CA ALA A 41 15.64 -10.31 47.56
C ALA A 41 15.80 -8.78 47.40
N PRO A 42 16.63 -8.12 48.24
CA PRO A 42 16.80 -6.67 48.20
C PRO A 42 17.43 -6.21 46.87
N VAL A 43 16.77 -5.25 46.23
CA VAL A 43 17.23 -4.57 45.01
C VAL A 43 18.43 -3.67 45.38
N PRO A 44 19.58 -3.76 44.69
CA PRO A 44 20.67 -2.80 44.90
C PRO A 44 20.23 -1.40 44.48
N ALA A 45 20.55 -0.42 45.33
CA ALA A 45 20.21 0.99 45.16
C ALA A 45 20.64 1.50 43.78
N ALA A 46 19.69 2.01 43.00
CA ALA A 46 19.94 2.67 41.75
C ALA A 46 20.80 3.92 41.99
N GLU A 47 21.97 3.94 41.35
CA GLU A 47 22.84 5.12 41.32
C GLU A 47 22.08 6.31 40.74
N SER A 48 22.17 7.41 41.46
CA SER A 48 21.59 8.70 41.15
C SER A 48 22.12 9.26 39.82
N GLY A 49 21.20 9.48 38.88
CA GLY A 49 21.00 10.83 38.33
C GLY A 49 22.10 11.42 37.44
N ARG A 50 22.50 10.73 36.37
CA ARG A 50 22.98 11.43 35.16
C ARG A 50 21.84 11.44 34.14
N PRO A 51 21.33 12.61 33.68
CA PRO A 51 20.42 12.63 32.56
C PRO A 51 21.18 12.04 31.36
N LEU A 52 20.74 10.86 30.91
CA LEU A 52 21.22 10.27 29.67
C LEU A 52 20.74 11.20 28.56
N LEU A 53 21.61 12.09 28.10
CA LEU A 53 21.44 12.80 26.84
C LEU A 53 21.50 11.75 25.74
N VAL A 54 20.33 11.20 25.39
CA VAL A 54 20.18 10.40 24.19
C VAL A 54 20.19 11.40 23.04
N GLU A 55 21.37 11.64 22.48
CA GLU A 55 21.51 12.29 21.18
C GLU A 55 20.87 11.35 20.14
N THR A 56 19.57 11.51 19.89
CA THR A 56 18.92 10.84 18.78
C THR A 56 19.46 11.46 17.50
N ALA A 57 20.25 10.70 16.75
CA ALA A 57 20.66 11.09 15.41
C ALA A 57 19.41 11.50 14.60
N PRO A 58 19.48 12.58 13.79
CA PRO A 58 18.35 13.00 12.99
C PRO A 58 17.92 11.86 12.07
N ALA A 59 16.62 11.58 12.02
CA ALA A 59 16.07 10.53 11.19
C ALA A 59 16.53 10.72 9.73
N GLN A 60 17.15 9.69 9.15
CA GLN A 60 17.69 9.76 7.80
C GLN A 60 16.55 9.88 6.78
N PHE A 61 16.65 10.88 5.89
CA PHE A 61 15.72 11.04 4.76
C PHE A 61 15.81 9.84 3.83
N LYS A 62 14.69 9.14 3.62
CA LYS A 62 14.61 7.98 2.74
C LYS A 62 13.68 8.27 1.57
N PRO A 63 14.20 8.52 0.35
CA PRO A 63 13.37 8.80 -0.82
C PRO A 63 12.52 7.57 -1.20
N VAL A 64 11.27 7.81 -1.59
CA VAL A 64 10.33 6.75 -2.00
C VAL A 64 9.57 7.04 -3.30
N ALA A 65 9.43 8.32 -3.67
CA ALA A 65 8.79 8.73 -4.91
C ALA A 65 9.27 10.11 -5.36
N LEU A 66 9.03 10.45 -6.62
CA LEU A 66 9.14 11.82 -7.11
C LEU A 66 7.77 12.48 -7.11
N ILE A 67 7.70 13.80 -7.01
CA ILE A 67 6.46 14.57 -7.17
C ILE A 67 6.64 15.53 -8.34
N SER A 68 5.64 15.59 -9.22
CA SER A 68 5.56 16.58 -10.30
C SER A 68 4.51 17.63 -9.98
N ASP A 69 4.95 18.84 -9.66
CA ASP A 69 4.08 20.00 -9.36
C ASP A 69 4.75 21.30 -9.83
N GLY A 70 4.74 21.56 -11.13
CA GLY A 70 5.46 22.70 -11.74
C GLY A 70 7.00 22.59 -11.70
N GLY A 71 7.53 21.71 -10.87
CA GLY A 71 8.92 21.24 -10.81
C GLY A 71 8.97 19.79 -10.32
N ILE A 72 10.17 19.25 -10.13
CA ILE A 72 10.37 17.89 -9.61
C ILE A 72 10.87 17.95 -8.17
N PHE A 73 10.15 17.27 -7.28
CA PHE A 73 10.50 17.13 -5.88
C PHE A 73 10.66 15.66 -5.50
N VAL A 74 11.27 15.41 -4.36
CA VAL A 74 11.50 14.08 -3.81
C VAL A 74 10.64 13.92 -2.56
N LEU A 75 9.82 12.88 -2.55
CA LEU A 75 9.02 12.48 -1.40
C LEU A 75 9.80 11.47 -0.56
N GLY A 76 9.98 11.75 0.72
CA GLY A 76 10.51 10.82 1.70
C GLY A 76 9.44 9.90 2.29
N SER A 77 9.86 8.78 2.87
CA SER A 77 8.95 7.80 3.49
C SER A 77 8.06 8.39 4.59
N ASN A 78 8.52 9.46 5.24
CA ASN A 78 7.83 10.13 6.32
C ASN A 78 6.88 11.25 5.84
N GLY A 79 6.74 11.45 4.52
CA GLY A 79 5.93 12.53 3.94
C GLY A 79 6.66 13.87 3.79
N GLU A 80 7.92 13.92 4.22
CA GLU A 80 8.81 15.06 4.02
C GLU A 80 9.15 15.24 2.52
N VAL A 81 9.26 16.49 2.06
CA VAL A 81 9.53 16.80 0.65
C VAL A 81 10.79 17.62 0.52
N LYS A 82 11.64 17.26 -0.44
CA LYS A 82 12.87 17.99 -0.76
C LYS A 82 12.92 18.33 -2.25
N THR A 83 13.67 19.37 -2.59
CA THR A 83 14.03 19.65 -3.99
C THR A 83 14.79 18.46 -4.56
N CYS A 84 14.48 18.08 -5.79
CA CYS A 84 15.17 16.98 -6.45
C CYS A 84 16.59 17.37 -6.86
N SER A 85 17.56 16.49 -6.57
CA SER A 85 18.92 16.58 -7.09
C SER A 85 19.08 15.65 -8.30
N LEU A 86 20.12 15.89 -9.12
CA LEU A 86 20.44 15.03 -10.26
C LEU A 86 20.68 13.56 -9.85
N GLU A 87 21.29 13.33 -8.67
CA GLU A 87 21.53 11.99 -8.16
C GLU A 87 20.21 11.23 -7.90
N THR A 88 19.21 11.90 -7.32
CA THR A 88 17.90 11.27 -7.07
C THR A 88 17.11 11.02 -8.35
N THR A 89 17.31 11.80 -9.42
CA THR A 89 16.67 11.52 -10.72
C THR A 89 17.23 10.28 -11.44
N ALA A 90 18.43 9.82 -11.08
CA ALA A 90 18.99 8.59 -11.63
C ALA A 90 18.30 7.33 -11.07
N GLU A 91 17.70 7.46 -9.89
CA GLU A 91 16.92 6.40 -9.27
C GLU A 91 15.54 6.27 -9.93
N ARG A 92 15.10 5.03 -10.12
CA ARG A 92 13.85 4.73 -10.82
C ARG A 92 12.64 4.82 -9.89
N PHE A 93 12.45 5.94 -9.21
CA PHE A 93 11.27 6.14 -8.38
C PHE A 93 10.00 6.35 -9.23
N PRO A 94 8.82 5.90 -8.76
CA PRO A 94 7.57 6.28 -9.39
C PRO A 94 7.34 7.79 -9.22
N VAL A 95 6.72 8.41 -10.22
CA VAL A 95 6.33 9.82 -10.17
C VAL A 95 4.90 9.93 -9.66
N VAL A 96 4.68 10.73 -8.63
CA VAL A 96 3.35 11.07 -8.14
C VAL A 96 2.90 12.36 -8.81
N THR A 97 1.77 12.31 -9.50
CA THR A 97 1.16 13.45 -10.21
C THR A 97 -0.16 13.82 -9.58
N GLY A 98 -0.53 15.10 -9.65
CA GLY A 98 -1.76 15.63 -9.03
C GLY A 98 -1.61 16.04 -7.57
N LEU A 99 -0.41 15.93 -6.98
CA LEU A 99 -0.07 16.52 -5.69
C LEU A 99 0.29 18.00 -5.83
N GLN A 100 -0.03 18.81 -4.82
CA GLN A 100 0.49 20.18 -4.69
C GLN A 100 1.55 20.25 -3.58
N VAL A 101 2.70 20.81 -3.92
CA VAL A 101 3.80 21.09 -3.01
C VAL A 101 3.73 22.57 -2.66
N ARG A 102 3.70 22.90 -1.37
CA ARG A 102 3.82 24.29 -0.92
C ARG A 102 5.00 24.43 0.02
N GLU A 103 5.75 25.50 -0.18
CA GLU A 103 6.75 25.89 0.79
C GLU A 103 6.06 26.48 2.02
N VAL A 104 6.47 26.02 3.20
CA VAL A 104 6.07 26.61 4.48
C VAL A 104 7.22 27.49 4.94
N PRO A 105 7.01 28.79 5.22
CA PRO A 105 8.08 29.67 5.67
C PRO A 105 8.88 29.05 6.85
N GLY A 106 10.20 28.97 6.71
CA GLY A 106 11.09 28.37 7.70
C GLY A 106 11.31 26.85 7.59
N THR A 107 10.65 26.17 6.64
CA THR A 107 10.87 24.75 6.33
C THR A 107 10.83 24.52 4.82
N MET A 108 11.81 23.79 4.27
CA MET A 108 11.70 23.34 2.88
C MET A 108 10.75 22.14 2.80
N GLY A 109 9.59 22.36 2.15
CA GLY A 109 8.72 21.35 1.58
C GLY A 109 7.70 20.71 2.54
N VAL A 110 6.44 21.16 2.47
CA VAL A 110 5.28 20.39 2.96
C VAL A 110 4.37 20.11 1.76
N VAL A 111 3.92 18.85 1.60
CA VAL A 111 2.80 18.56 0.68
C VAL A 111 1.55 19.18 1.29
N LEU A 112 1.11 20.32 0.79
CA LEU A 112 -0.14 20.94 1.22
C LEU A 112 -1.14 20.81 0.07
N LYS A 113 -2.19 20.04 0.36
CA LYS A 113 -3.36 19.78 -0.48
C LYS A 113 -3.11 18.85 -1.65
N THR A 114 -3.22 17.57 -1.34
CA THR A 114 -4.41 16.87 -1.84
C THR A 114 -5.18 16.32 -0.65
N THR A 115 -6.47 16.04 -0.83
CA THR A 115 -7.23 15.20 0.09
C THR A 115 -6.71 13.75 0.14
N VAL A 116 -5.59 13.45 -0.53
CA VAL A 116 -4.93 12.16 -0.49
C VAL A 116 -4.15 12.09 0.81
N ASP A 117 -4.62 11.22 1.69
CA ASP A 117 -3.88 10.83 2.87
C ASP A 117 -2.53 10.24 2.44
N MET A 118 -1.42 10.64 3.08
CA MET A 118 -0.11 10.03 2.85
C MET A 118 -0.14 8.51 3.03
N ASP A 119 -1.08 8.00 3.83
CA ASP A 119 -1.30 6.57 3.99
C ASP A 119 -1.78 5.89 2.70
N VAL A 120 -2.51 6.57 1.82
CA VAL A 120 -2.85 6.06 0.47
C VAL A 120 -1.59 5.85 -0.35
N ILE A 121 -0.72 6.86 -0.41
CA ILE A 121 0.53 6.79 -1.18
C ILE A 121 1.43 5.70 -0.60
N ARG A 122 1.61 5.66 0.72
CA ARG A 122 2.38 4.60 1.40
C ARG A 122 1.82 3.21 1.13
N THR A 123 0.50 3.07 1.13
CA THR A 123 -0.16 1.79 0.84
C THR A 123 0.14 1.33 -0.59
N VAL A 124 0.10 2.24 -1.58
CA VAL A 124 0.48 1.94 -2.97
C VAL A 124 1.97 1.63 -3.10
N LEU A 125 2.84 2.43 -2.48
CA LEU A 125 4.29 2.23 -2.50
C LEU A 125 4.74 0.97 -1.75
N GLY A 126 3.91 0.45 -0.85
CA GLY A 126 4.12 -0.85 -0.20
C GLY A 126 3.66 -2.05 -1.03
N ALA A 127 3.13 -1.84 -2.25
CA ALA A 127 2.67 -2.93 -3.09
C ALA A 127 3.86 -3.81 -3.56
N PRO A 128 3.68 -5.14 -3.67
CA PRO A 128 4.75 -6.05 -4.14
C PRO A 128 5.27 -5.77 -5.55
N TRP A 129 4.55 -4.96 -6.32
CA TRP A 129 4.88 -4.58 -7.70
C TRP A 129 5.27 -3.10 -7.83
N VAL A 130 5.60 -2.43 -6.72
CA VAL A 130 5.99 -1.00 -6.72
C VAL A 130 7.17 -0.72 -7.66
N ASP A 131 8.15 -1.63 -7.77
CA ASP A 131 9.31 -1.45 -8.66
C ASP A 131 8.92 -1.39 -10.15
N GLN A 132 7.74 -1.93 -10.48
CA GLN A 132 7.18 -1.89 -11.83
C GLN A 132 6.37 -0.61 -12.08
N LEU A 133 6.10 0.22 -11.06
CA LEU A 133 5.40 1.48 -11.25
C LEU A 133 6.28 2.54 -11.88
N SER A 134 5.70 3.29 -12.81
CA SER A 134 6.25 4.52 -13.38
C SER A 134 5.54 5.74 -12.83
N GLU A 135 4.22 5.67 -12.63
CA GLU A 135 3.40 6.83 -12.21
C GLU A 135 2.28 6.43 -11.24
N ILE A 136 2.00 7.33 -10.29
CA ILE A 136 0.88 7.32 -9.37
C ILE A 136 0.13 8.64 -9.56
N ASN A 137 -0.99 8.62 -10.29
CA ASN A 137 -1.81 9.79 -10.49
C ASN A 137 -2.94 9.84 -9.44
N VAL A 138 -2.94 10.92 -8.67
CA VAL A 138 -3.91 11.17 -7.59
C VAL A 138 -4.84 12.34 -7.88
N ALA A 139 -4.84 12.89 -9.10
CA ALA A 139 -5.69 14.02 -9.49
C ALA A 139 -7.18 13.65 -9.58
N GLU A 140 -7.51 12.38 -9.83
CA GLU A 140 -8.87 11.88 -10.06
C GLU A 140 -9.51 11.23 -8.81
N LEU A 141 -9.18 11.71 -7.60
CA LEU A 141 -9.78 11.15 -6.38
C LEU A 141 -11.33 11.11 -6.42
N PRO A 142 -11.96 10.05 -5.87
CA PRO A 142 -11.35 8.99 -5.07
C PRO A 142 -10.68 7.87 -5.89
N ALA A 143 -10.58 7.98 -7.21
CA ALA A 143 -9.88 7.00 -8.04
C ALA A 143 -8.37 7.31 -8.10
N LEU A 144 -7.56 6.27 -7.93
CA LEU A 144 -6.14 6.28 -8.23
C LEU A 144 -5.95 5.66 -9.60
N VAL A 145 -5.14 6.33 -10.42
CA VAL A 145 -4.69 5.79 -11.70
C VAL A 145 -3.20 5.56 -11.60
N LEU A 146 -2.77 4.31 -11.72
CA LEU A 146 -1.36 3.95 -11.71
C LEU A 146 -0.95 3.49 -13.10
N PHE A 147 0.30 3.74 -13.45
CA PHE A 147 0.91 3.22 -14.66
C PHE A 147 2.15 2.42 -14.28
N THR A 148 2.29 1.28 -14.93
CA THR A 148 3.51 0.48 -14.86
C THR A 148 4.47 0.88 -15.98
N ARG A 149 5.73 0.47 -15.85
CA ARG A 149 6.81 0.72 -16.83
C ARG A 149 6.58 0.04 -18.18
N ASP A 150 5.85 -1.07 -18.20
CA ASP A 150 5.43 -1.77 -19.42
C ASP A 150 4.12 -1.21 -20.01
N GLY A 151 3.56 -0.15 -19.42
CA GLY A 151 2.41 0.59 -19.97
C GLY A 151 1.04 0.08 -19.53
N LEU A 152 0.98 -0.89 -18.60
CA LEU A 152 -0.29 -1.35 -18.03
C LEU A 152 -0.91 -0.24 -17.15
N LYS A 153 -2.18 0.08 -17.44
CA LYS A 153 -2.97 1.04 -16.66
C LYS A 153 -3.74 0.34 -15.54
N LEU A 154 -3.56 0.77 -14.31
CA LEU A 154 -4.25 0.23 -13.14
C LEU A 154 -5.20 1.29 -12.58
N LYS A 155 -6.44 0.91 -12.25
CA LYS A 155 -7.40 1.78 -11.57
C LYS A 155 -7.82 1.19 -10.24
N LEU A 156 -7.71 1.97 -9.18
CA LEU A 156 -8.03 1.59 -7.80
C LEU A 156 -8.89 2.67 -7.16
N ASN A 157 -9.65 2.35 -6.13
CA ASN A 157 -10.24 3.37 -5.24
C ASN A 157 -9.27 3.64 -4.08
N ALA A 158 -9.09 4.91 -3.74
CA ALA A 158 -8.38 5.39 -2.54
C ALA A 158 -9.31 5.35 -1.31
N ASP A 159 -9.98 4.22 -1.09
CA ASP A 159 -10.88 4.02 0.04
C ASP A 159 -10.28 3.03 1.07
N GLY A 160 -11.05 2.71 2.11
CA GLY A 160 -10.62 1.76 3.14
C GLY A 160 -10.37 0.33 2.64
N GLN A 161 -10.69 0.01 1.38
CA GLN A 161 -10.44 -1.29 0.76
C GLN A 161 -9.16 -1.29 -0.10
N LEU A 162 -8.45 -0.17 -0.22
CA LEU A 162 -7.26 -0.03 -1.06
C LEU A 162 -6.23 -1.15 -0.83
N ALA A 163 -5.87 -1.44 0.43
CA ALA A 163 -4.89 -2.48 0.75
C ALA A 163 -5.36 -3.89 0.31
N GLN A 164 -6.66 -4.18 0.44
CA GLN A 164 -7.24 -5.44 -0.04
C GLN A 164 -7.25 -5.51 -1.56
N ASN A 165 -7.59 -4.41 -2.23
CA ASN A 165 -7.59 -4.31 -3.68
C ASN A 165 -6.17 -4.48 -4.24
N ILE A 166 -5.15 -3.91 -3.61
CA ILE A 166 -3.74 -4.13 -3.98
C ILE A 166 -3.36 -5.61 -3.87
N ARG A 167 -3.73 -6.29 -2.76
CA ARG A 167 -3.44 -7.73 -2.61
C ARG A 167 -4.11 -8.57 -3.70
N ARG A 168 -5.39 -8.31 -3.97
CA ARG A 168 -6.13 -9.02 -5.03
C ARG A 168 -5.53 -8.72 -6.41
N LEU A 169 -5.12 -7.49 -6.66
CA LEU A 169 -4.49 -7.08 -7.91
C LEU A 169 -3.18 -7.83 -8.11
N SER A 170 -2.36 -7.96 -7.07
CA SER A 170 -1.13 -8.78 -7.12
C SER A 170 -1.42 -10.22 -7.57
N THR A 171 -2.50 -10.84 -7.06
CA THR A 171 -2.89 -12.19 -7.50
C THR A 171 -3.34 -12.22 -8.97
N VAL A 172 -4.10 -11.23 -9.42
CA VAL A 172 -4.54 -11.13 -10.83
C VAL A 172 -3.33 -10.94 -11.76
N LEU A 173 -2.40 -10.06 -11.41
CA LEU A 173 -1.18 -9.84 -12.21
C LEU A 173 -0.30 -11.10 -12.28
N GLN A 174 -0.19 -11.85 -11.18
CA GLN A 174 0.52 -13.13 -11.17
C GLN A 174 -0.16 -14.18 -12.05
N ASP A 175 -1.50 -14.31 -11.98
CA ASP A 175 -2.26 -15.25 -12.81
C ASP A 175 -2.17 -14.90 -14.31
N LEU A 176 -2.28 -13.62 -14.67
CA LEU A 176 -2.09 -13.17 -16.06
C LEU A 176 -0.70 -13.54 -16.58
N ARG A 177 0.35 -13.27 -15.79
CA ARG A 177 1.73 -13.65 -16.15
C ARG A 177 1.90 -15.16 -16.29
N ALA A 178 1.34 -15.95 -15.37
CA ALA A 178 1.42 -17.41 -15.42
C ALA A 178 0.74 -18.00 -16.66
N ARG A 179 -0.31 -17.33 -17.18
CA ARG A 179 -1.01 -17.71 -18.42
C ARG A 179 -0.39 -17.15 -19.69
N GLY A 180 0.66 -16.31 -19.58
CA GLY A 180 1.24 -15.60 -20.71
C GLY A 180 0.26 -14.60 -21.34
N TRP A 181 -0.65 -14.04 -20.55
CA TRP A 181 -1.61 -13.03 -21.00
C TRP A 181 -1.08 -11.64 -20.70
N GLU A 182 -1.18 -10.76 -21.69
CA GLU A 182 -0.88 -9.34 -21.56
C GLU A 182 -2.18 -8.55 -21.40
N ALA A 183 -2.15 -7.56 -20.52
CA ALA A 183 -3.27 -6.66 -20.28
C ALA A 183 -2.87 -5.21 -20.60
N LEU A 184 -3.79 -4.45 -21.16
CA LEU A 184 -3.66 -2.99 -21.34
C LEU A 184 -4.15 -2.23 -20.12
N ALA A 185 -5.15 -2.77 -19.43
CA ALA A 185 -5.67 -2.18 -18.21
C ALA A 185 -6.25 -3.21 -17.24
N VAL A 186 -6.19 -2.90 -15.95
CA VAL A 186 -6.95 -3.58 -14.90
C VAL A 186 -7.72 -2.54 -14.08
N ASP A 187 -9.04 -2.68 -13.99
CA ASP A 187 -9.90 -1.84 -13.16
C ASP A 187 -10.39 -2.63 -11.95
N ALA A 188 -9.88 -2.25 -10.78
CA ALA A 188 -10.14 -2.87 -9.49
C ALA A 188 -11.10 -2.04 -8.62
N ARG A 189 -11.82 -1.08 -9.20
CA ARG A 189 -12.79 -0.23 -8.47
C ARG A 189 -14.11 -0.94 -8.16
N TYR A 190 -14.36 -2.07 -8.79
CA TYR A 190 -15.59 -2.84 -8.63
C TYR A 190 -15.49 -3.75 -7.40
N LYS A 191 -16.55 -3.75 -6.59
CA LYS A 191 -16.65 -4.62 -5.43
C LYS A 191 -16.48 -6.07 -5.84
N ASP A 192 -15.53 -6.76 -5.20
CA ASP A 192 -15.23 -8.18 -5.39
C ASP A 192 -14.93 -8.62 -6.84
N GLN A 193 -14.66 -7.69 -7.75
CA GLN A 193 -14.34 -7.97 -9.16
C GLN A 193 -13.10 -7.20 -9.63
N MET A 194 -12.45 -7.71 -10.68
CA MET A 194 -11.42 -6.99 -11.41
C MET A 194 -11.71 -7.13 -12.90
N VAL A 195 -11.79 -5.99 -13.59
CA VAL A 195 -12.04 -5.95 -15.03
C VAL A 195 -10.70 -5.83 -15.73
N VAL A 196 -10.32 -6.85 -16.50
CA VAL A 196 -9.08 -6.88 -17.27
C VAL A 196 -9.39 -6.55 -18.72
N THR A 197 -8.69 -5.56 -19.26
CA THR A 197 -8.70 -5.26 -20.70
C THR A 197 -7.49 -5.94 -21.34
N PRO A 198 -7.67 -6.95 -22.20
CA PRO A 198 -6.55 -7.67 -22.81
C PRO A 198 -5.80 -6.79 -23.82
N SER A 199 -4.50 -7.06 -24.00
CA SER A 199 -3.78 -6.55 -25.18
C SER A 199 -4.28 -7.29 -26.42
N ARG A 200 -4.47 -6.57 -27.53
CA ARG A 200 -4.72 -7.23 -28.81
C ARG A 200 -3.44 -8.01 -29.14
N ARG A 201 -3.53 -9.35 -29.19
CA ARG A 201 -2.47 -10.18 -29.79
C ARG A 201 -2.16 -9.60 -31.17
N LYS A 202 -0.89 -9.25 -31.40
CA LYS A 202 -0.37 -9.00 -32.75
C LYS A 202 -0.34 -10.31 -33.52
#